data_AF-A0A094JXN2-F1
#
_entry.id   AF-A0A094JXN2-F1
#
_cell.length_a   1.000
_cell.length_b   1.000
_cell.length_c   1.000
_cell.angle_alpha   90.00
_cell.angle_beta   90.00
_cell.angle_gamma   90.00
#
_symmetry.space_group_name_H-M   'P 1'
#
loop_
_entity.id
_entity.type
_entity.pdbx_description
1 polymer ?
#
loop_
_entity_poly.entity_id
_entity_poly.type
_entity_poly.pdbx_seq_one_letter_code
_entity_poly.pdbx_strand_id
1 'polypeptide(L)'
;MATSALFLTACGGGGDDNSKDLQMANVSFAVSDAPVDSADQVVIAFDQIELVRAGQDNIVLDVTGDNGADFRQIDLLQYQGSDSTLIVSNQQIPTGTYDNLILHILDETAGSDLSYVVGENGQIPLKQPSNKLQLGGFTVGADSVQAFTIEFDLRQSLVENQNGNRYNLKPHGVKILNNAAVAAVMGNVDINLFAENGCANTLTPDADNAGNFVYLYAGSGLDSTLLADLYDPDTNTADLPEGTVAPYASAPVTYEAGNNGQYEFGYLPTGNYTVAFTCSGGNDNPDEFDGRIIANPADQVHEITVTAGQDVTQDFTATAP
;
A
#
# COMPACT_ATOMS: atom_id res chain seq x y z
N MET A 1 -19.97 26.23 73.39
CA MET A 1 -20.15 25.10 72.45
C MET A 1 -18.87 24.99 71.66
N ALA A 2 -18.10 23.94 71.92
CA ALA A 2 -16.82 23.65 71.27
C ALA A 2 -17.11 22.80 70.02
N THR A 3 -16.61 23.24 68.87
CA THR A 3 -16.70 22.48 67.62
C THR A 3 -15.30 22.04 67.24
N SER A 4 -15.04 20.76 67.46
CA SER A 4 -13.77 20.08 67.23
C SER A 4 -13.42 20.02 65.74
N ALA A 5 -12.19 20.41 65.41
CA ALA A 5 -11.58 20.15 64.11
C ALA A 5 -10.91 18.76 64.13
N LEU A 6 -11.36 17.86 63.26
CA LEU A 6 -10.73 16.56 63.01
C LEU A 6 -9.72 16.72 61.87
N PHE A 7 -8.44 16.74 62.20
CA PHE A 7 -7.36 16.52 61.25
C PHE A 7 -7.15 15.02 61.08
N LEU A 8 -7.52 14.49 59.91
CA LEU A 8 -7.16 13.14 59.48
C LEU A 8 -5.77 13.19 58.84
N THR A 9 -4.74 12.89 59.64
CA THR A 9 -3.43 12.50 59.13
C THR A 9 -3.49 11.00 58.80
N ALA A 10 -3.53 10.65 57.52
CA ALA A 10 -3.29 9.29 57.05
C ALA A 10 -1.79 9.13 56.76
N CYS A 11 -1.17 8.21 57.50
CA CYS A 11 0.19 7.72 57.35
C CYS A 11 0.10 6.25 56.88
N GLY A 12 0.94 5.86 55.93
CA GLY A 12 1.07 4.48 55.40
C GLY A 12 0.79 4.42 53.91
N GLY A 13 1.60 3.81 53.04
CA GLY A 13 2.88 3.10 53.10
C GLY A 13 3.37 3.04 51.64
N GLY A 14 4.67 3.09 51.34
CA GLY A 14 5.49 1.89 51.39
C GLY A 14 5.22 1.01 50.16
N GLY A 15 5.73 1.40 48.99
CA GLY A 15 5.64 0.65 47.75
C GLY A 15 6.23 1.47 46.61
N ASP A 16 7.56 1.47 46.49
CA ASP A 16 8.23 1.79 45.22
C ASP A 16 7.93 0.63 44.26
N ASP A 17 6.70 0.61 43.73
CA ASP A 17 6.39 -0.18 42.55
C ASP A 17 6.90 0.62 41.37
N ASN A 18 8.15 0.36 41.00
CA ASN A 18 8.74 0.85 39.78
C ASN A 18 8.22 0.03 38.57
N SER A 19 6.95 -0.39 38.60
CA SER A 19 6.22 -0.76 37.41
C SER A 19 5.98 0.54 36.65
N LYS A 20 6.86 0.84 35.70
CA LYS A 20 6.50 1.80 34.66
C LYS A 20 5.25 1.23 34.00
N ASP A 21 4.08 1.78 34.32
CA ASP A 21 2.86 1.50 33.58
C ASP A 21 3.22 1.70 32.11
N LEU A 22 3.09 0.63 31.33
CA LEU A 22 3.31 0.72 29.90
C LEU A 22 2.25 1.69 29.39
N GLN A 23 2.70 2.80 28.82
CA GLN A 23 1.79 3.71 28.15
C GLN A 23 1.10 2.93 27.03
N MET A 24 -0.23 3.02 26.97
CA MET A 24 -1.05 2.30 25.99
C MET A 24 -1.66 3.30 24.99
N ALA A 25 -1.89 2.84 23.77
CA ALA A 25 -2.63 3.55 22.73
C ALA A 25 -3.67 2.62 22.09
N ASN A 26 -4.75 3.19 21.57
CA ASN A 26 -5.70 2.45 20.75
C ASN A 26 -5.26 2.50 19.29
N VAL A 27 -5.18 1.35 18.64
CA VAL A 27 -4.82 1.23 17.23
C VAL A 27 -5.92 0.56 16.42
N SER A 28 -6.04 1.00 15.18
CA SER A 28 -6.86 0.35 14.17
C SER A 28 -6.01 0.07 12.93
N PHE A 29 -6.26 -1.05 12.28
CA PHE A 29 -5.59 -1.46 11.06
C PHE A 29 -6.63 -1.61 9.95
N ALA A 30 -6.41 -0.90 8.85
CA ALA A 30 -7.16 -1.03 7.61
C ALA A 30 -6.29 -1.69 6.53
N VAL A 31 -6.92 -2.17 5.46
CA VAL A 31 -6.24 -2.61 4.24
C VAL A 31 -6.69 -1.74 3.07
N SER A 32 -5.78 -1.51 2.14
CA SER A 32 -5.95 -0.77 0.89
C SER A 32 -5.04 -1.39 -0.17
N ASP A 33 -5.23 -0.98 -1.42
CA ASP A 33 -4.43 -1.42 -2.55
C ASP A 33 -4.11 -0.24 -3.50
N ALA A 34 -2.94 -0.31 -4.14
CA ALA A 34 -2.62 0.51 -5.28
C ALA A 34 -3.25 -0.16 -6.51
N PRO A 35 -3.86 0.60 -7.43
CA PRO A 35 -4.60 -0.04 -8.50
C PRO A 35 -3.69 -0.96 -9.35
N VAL A 36 -4.16 -2.18 -9.58
CA VAL A 36 -3.45 -3.26 -10.31
C VAL A 36 -4.16 -3.62 -11.61
N ASP A 37 -3.39 -4.17 -12.54
CA ASP A 37 -3.87 -4.59 -13.85
C ASP A 37 -4.44 -6.01 -13.81
N SER A 38 -5.32 -6.32 -14.77
CA SER A 38 -5.61 -7.69 -15.22
C SER A 38 -6.29 -8.66 -14.23
N ALA A 39 -6.87 -8.16 -13.14
CA ALA A 39 -7.74 -8.96 -12.26
C ALA A 39 -9.14 -8.33 -12.13
N ASP A 40 -10.17 -9.17 -12.14
CA ASP A 40 -11.54 -8.78 -11.84
C ASP A 40 -11.77 -8.69 -10.33
N GLN A 41 -11.11 -9.54 -9.55
CA GLN A 41 -11.15 -9.57 -8.08
C GLN A 41 -9.83 -10.10 -7.51
N VAL A 42 -9.43 -9.56 -6.35
CA VAL A 42 -8.34 -10.13 -5.55
C VAL A 42 -8.83 -10.24 -4.11
N VAL A 43 -9.30 -11.43 -3.76
CA VAL A 43 -9.90 -11.71 -2.45
C VAL A 43 -8.87 -12.30 -1.51
N ILE A 44 -8.70 -11.70 -0.34
CA ILE A 44 -7.85 -12.21 0.74
C ILE A 44 -8.70 -12.45 1.98
N ALA A 45 -8.55 -13.65 2.58
CA ALA A 45 -9.11 -13.99 3.87
C ALA A 45 -8.11 -13.69 4.99
N PHE A 46 -8.31 -12.58 5.71
CA PHE A 46 -7.48 -12.17 6.84
C PHE A 46 -7.95 -12.86 8.13
N ASP A 47 -7.03 -13.52 8.84
CA ASP A 47 -7.30 -14.24 10.09
C ASP A 47 -6.75 -13.47 11.31
N GLN A 48 -5.47 -13.11 11.27
CA GLN A 48 -4.81 -12.45 12.40
C GLN A 48 -3.77 -11.42 11.97
N ILE A 49 -3.54 -10.45 12.84
CA ILE A 49 -2.38 -9.55 12.80
C ILE A 49 -1.48 -9.90 13.99
N GLU A 50 -0.21 -10.20 13.73
CA GLU A 50 0.79 -10.47 14.76
C GLU A 50 1.83 -9.34 14.78
N LEU A 51 1.93 -8.64 15.92
CA LEU A 51 2.84 -7.51 16.13
C LEU A 51 4.09 -7.99 16.86
N VAL A 52 5.23 -7.91 16.18
CA VAL A 52 6.50 -8.43 16.70
C VAL A 52 7.25 -7.35 17.49
N ARG A 53 7.70 -7.71 18.69
CA ARG A 53 8.41 -6.81 19.60
C ARG A 53 9.76 -7.38 20.00
N ALA A 54 10.82 -6.58 19.84
CA ALA A 54 12.18 -6.99 20.16
C ALA A 54 12.30 -7.50 21.61
N GLY A 55 12.64 -8.79 21.75
CA GLY A 55 12.89 -9.43 23.05
C GLY A 55 11.67 -9.52 23.97
N GLN A 56 10.45 -9.40 23.43
CA GLN A 56 9.19 -9.55 24.15
C GLN A 56 8.26 -10.52 23.41
N ASP A 57 7.19 -10.95 24.07
CA ASP A 57 6.15 -11.75 23.42
C ASP A 57 5.44 -10.92 22.34
N ASN A 58 5.06 -11.57 21.25
CA ASN A 58 4.28 -10.95 20.19
C ASN A 58 2.85 -10.66 20.66
N ILE A 59 2.21 -9.63 20.08
CA ILE A 59 0.80 -9.34 20.31
C ILE A 59 0.02 -9.90 19.11
N VAL A 60 -0.96 -10.76 19.35
CA VAL A 60 -1.84 -11.29 18.31
C VAL A 60 -3.19 -10.59 18.43
N LEU A 61 -3.67 -10.06 17.30
CA LEU A 61 -4.97 -9.39 17.17
C LEU A 61 -5.81 -10.20 16.18
N ASP A 62 -6.94 -10.71 16.64
CA ASP A 62 -7.85 -11.48 15.79
C ASP A 62 -8.62 -10.57 14.82
N VAL A 63 -8.79 -11.02 13.59
CA VAL A 63 -9.68 -10.39 12.60
C VAL A 63 -11.04 -11.08 12.70
N THR A 64 -12.08 -10.30 12.99
CA THR A 64 -13.44 -10.83 13.06
C THR A 64 -14.22 -10.44 11.81
N GLY A 65 -14.74 -11.45 11.11
CA GLY A 65 -15.61 -11.26 9.96
C GLY A 65 -17.09 -11.16 10.31
N ASP A 66 -17.90 -11.14 9.26
CA ASP A 66 -19.35 -11.08 9.38
C ASP A 66 -19.90 -12.28 10.16
N ASN A 67 -20.96 -12.03 10.93
CA ASN A 67 -21.62 -13.04 11.78
C ASN A 67 -20.69 -13.72 12.80
N GLY A 68 -19.53 -13.10 13.12
CA GLY A 68 -18.58 -13.62 14.11
C GLY A 68 -17.64 -14.70 13.58
N ALA A 69 -17.42 -14.75 12.26
CA ALA A 69 -16.35 -15.57 11.69
C ALA A 69 -14.98 -15.13 12.25
N ASP A 70 -14.06 -16.08 12.38
CA ASP A 70 -12.68 -15.90 12.82
C ASP A 70 -11.74 -15.42 11.70
N PHE A 71 -12.30 -14.99 10.57
CA PHE A 71 -11.57 -14.35 9.49
C PHE A 71 -12.51 -13.38 8.76
N ARG A 72 -11.93 -12.48 7.96
CA ARG A 72 -12.69 -11.62 7.04
C ARG A 72 -12.13 -11.71 5.63
N GLN A 73 -13.01 -12.02 4.67
CA GLN A 73 -12.70 -11.94 3.24
C GLN A 73 -12.92 -10.51 2.74
N ILE A 74 -11.92 -9.98 2.04
CA ILE A 74 -11.96 -8.65 1.43
C ILE A 74 -11.45 -8.78 0.01
N ASP A 75 -12.23 -8.27 -0.94
CA ASP A 75 -11.78 -7.99 -2.29
C ASP A 75 -11.01 -6.66 -2.27
N LEU A 76 -9.68 -6.73 -2.45
CA LEU A 76 -8.81 -5.57 -2.37
C LEU A 76 -9.06 -4.56 -3.49
N LEU A 77 -9.55 -5.00 -4.65
CA LEU A 77 -9.86 -4.11 -5.77
C LEU A 77 -11.03 -3.17 -5.49
N GLN A 78 -11.79 -3.41 -4.41
CA GLN A 78 -12.83 -2.49 -3.93
C GLN A 78 -12.29 -1.31 -3.11
N TYR A 79 -10.99 -1.31 -2.78
CA TYR A 79 -10.36 -0.36 -1.86
C TYR A 79 -9.04 0.15 -2.42
N GLN A 80 -9.12 0.80 -3.59
CA GLN A 80 -7.96 1.34 -4.30
C GLN A 80 -7.72 2.83 -4.00
N GLY A 81 -6.49 3.29 -4.23
CA GLY A 81 -6.15 4.70 -4.06
C GLY A 81 -6.22 5.10 -2.59
N SER A 82 -7.02 6.12 -2.25
CA SER A 82 -7.22 6.53 -0.85
C SER A 82 -8.27 5.70 -0.09
N ASP A 83 -9.05 4.85 -0.78
CA ASP A 83 -10.07 4.03 -0.13
C ASP A 83 -9.45 2.88 0.68
N SER A 84 -10.07 2.54 1.82
CA SER A 84 -9.62 1.45 2.68
C SER A 84 -10.75 0.82 3.49
N THR A 85 -10.50 -0.38 4.02
CA THR A 85 -11.45 -1.07 4.91
C THR A 85 -10.78 -1.58 6.18
N LEU A 86 -11.40 -1.37 7.32
CA LEU A 86 -10.88 -1.77 8.63
C LEU A 86 -10.90 -3.29 8.79
N ILE A 87 -9.77 -3.92 9.12
CA ILE A 87 -9.72 -5.35 9.50
C ILE A 87 -9.65 -5.55 11.01
N VAL A 88 -9.06 -4.59 11.73
CA VAL A 88 -8.95 -4.59 13.19
C VAL A 88 -9.23 -3.18 13.70
N SER A 89 -10.06 -3.06 14.73
CA SER A 89 -10.49 -1.75 15.25
C SER A 89 -10.26 -1.62 16.76
N ASN A 90 -9.76 -0.45 17.16
CA ASN A 90 -9.69 0.03 18.54
C ASN A 90 -9.04 -0.96 19.53
N GLN A 91 -7.92 -1.56 19.12
CA GLN A 91 -7.14 -2.47 19.95
C GLN A 91 -6.19 -1.68 20.85
N GLN A 92 -6.21 -1.96 22.15
CA GLN A 92 -5.33 -1.29 23.10
C GLN A 92 -3.98 -2.04 23.16
N ILE A 93 -2.92 -1.40 22.69
CA ILE A 93 -1.55 -1.97 22.69
C ILE A 93 -0.54 -0.99 23.31
N PRO A 94 0.60 -1.48 23.83
CA PRO A 94 1.65 -0.62 24.36
C PRO A 94 2.24 0.31 23.30
N THR A 95 2.52 1.54 23.67
CA THR A 95 3.30 2.45 22.82
C THR A 95 4.73 1.94 22.67
N GLY A 96 5.34 2.14 21.51
CA GLY A 96 6.71 1.71 21.24
C GLY A 96 6.96 1.38 19.78
N THR A 97 8.16 0.89 19.50
CA THR A 97 8.56 0.39 18.19
C THR A 97 8.32 -1.10 18.10
N TYR A 98 7.76 -1.52 16.97
CA TYR A 98 7.50 -2.91 16.61
C TYR A 98 8.40 -3.26 15.43
N ASP A 99 9.10 -4.39 15.53
CA ASP A 99 10.14 -4.79 14.55
C ASP A 99 9.53 -5.12 13.19
N ASN A 100 8.33 -5.69 13.19
CA ASN A 100 7.53 -5.98 12.01
C ASN A 100 6.07 -6.26 12.41
N LEU A 101 5.19 -6.18 11.41
CA LEU A 101 3.84 -6.72 11.45
C LEU A 101 3.80 -7.98 10.58
N ILE A 102 3.24 -9.07 11.09
CA ILE A 102 2.98 -10.28 10.33
C ILE A 102 1.47 -10.37 10.07
N LEU A 103 1.08 -10.45 8.81
CA LEU A 103 -0.30 -10.62 8.40
C LEU A 103 -0.57 -12.09 8.11
N HIS A 104 -1.49 -12.69 8.85
CA HIS A 104 -1.90 -14.07 8.67
C HIS A 104 -3.11 -14.13 7.74
N ILE A 105 -2.97 -14.89 6.65
CA ILE A 105 -4.04 -15.11 5.69
C ILE A 105 -4.40 -16.59 5.61
N LEU A 106 -5.68 -16.88 5.42
CA LEU A 106 -6.15 -18.23 5.11
C LEU A 106 -6.02 -18.45 3.61
N ASP A 107 -5.01 -19.22 3.22
CA ASP A 107 -4.67 -19.47 1.83
C ASP A 107 -5.20 -20.82 1.30
N GLU A 108 -4.75 -21.21 0.10
CA GLU A 108 -5.10 -22.49 -0.52
C GLU A 108 -4.91 -23.73 0.36
N THR A 109 -4.05 -23.66 1.39
CA THR A 109 -3.82 -24.78 2.32
C THR A 109 -4.97 -24.95 3.32
N ALA A 110 -5.67 -23.86 3.63
CA ALA A 110 -6.88 -23.85 4.46
C ALA A 110 -8.15 -24.05 3.60
N GLY A 111 -8.18 -23.50 2.39
CA GLY A 111 -9.28 -23.65 1.43
C GLY A 111 -9.04 -22.80 0.17
N SER A 112 -9.28 -23.36 -1.01
CA SER A 112 -9.06 -22.67 -2.30
C SER A 112 -10.06 -21.54 -2.59
N ASP A 113 -11.12 -21.44 -1.79
CA ASP A 113 -12.17 -20.41 -1.86
C ASP A 113 -12.00 -19.31 -0.79
N LEU A 114 -10.94 -19.36 0.00
CA LEU A 114 -10.67 -18.36 1.05
C LEU A 114 -9.88 -17.16 0.53
N SER A 115 -8.73 -17.41 -0.12
CA SER A 115 -7.95 -16.37 -0.80
C SER A 115 -7.74 -16.76 -2.25
N TYR A 116 -8.08 -15.87 -3.18
CA TYR A 116 -8.08 -16.15 -4.61
C TYR A 116 -8.06 -14.88 -5.47
N VAL A 117 -7.69 -15.06 -6.73
CA VAL A 117 -7.78 -14.06 -7.79
C VAL A 117 -8.83 -14.52 -8.78
N VAL A 118 -9.70 -13.62 -9.24
CA VAL A 118 -10.59 -13.85 -10.37
C VAL A 118 -10.09 -13.03 -11.54
N GLY A 119 -9.89 -13.68 -12.68
CA GLY A 119 -9.62 -13.00 -13.95
C GLY A 119 -10.20 -13.80 -15.11
N GLU A 120 -9.67 -13.62 -16.31
CA GLU A 120 -10.20 -14.25 -17.54
C GLU A 120 -10.28 -15.78 -17.48
N ASN A 121 -9.34 -16.41 -16.77
CA ASN A 121 -9.25 -17.86 -16.61
C ASN A 121 -10.12 -18.42 -15.46
N GLY A 122 -10.95 -17.57 -14.85
CA GLY A 122 -11.77 -17.87 -13.69
C GLY A 122 -11.02 -17.67 -12.37
N GLN A 123 -11.50 -18.35 -11.32
CA GLN A 123 -10.94 -18.26 -9.98
C GLN A 123 -9.68 -19.12 -9.85
N ILE A 124 -8.57 -18.50 -9.48
CA ILE A 124 -7.28 -19.13 -9.23
C ILE A 124 -6.89 -18.90 -7.75
N PRO A 125 -6.49 -19.95 -7.00
CA PRO A 125 -6.15 -19.79 -5.60
C PRO A 125 -4.93 -18.88 -5.39
N LEU A 126 -4.93 -18.17 -4.25
CA LEU A 126 -3.85 -17.31 -3.81
C LEU A 126 -3.14 -17.91 -2.58
N LYS A 127 -1.83 -17.68 -2.49
CA LYS A 127 -0.99 -18.16 -1.40
C LYS A 127 -0.08 -17.10 -0.80
N GLN A 128 0.08 -17.13 0.53
CA GLN A 128 1.15 -16.37 1.19
C GLN A 128 2.53 -17.04 1.06
N PRO A 129 3.61 -16.29 1.28
CA PRO A 129 4.94 -16.85 1.45
C PRO A 129 4.97 -17.90 2.57
N SER A 130 5.86 -18.90 2.44
CA SER A 130 6.02 -19.92 3.49
C SER A 130 6.53 -19.36 4.83
N ASN A 131 7.17 -18.18 4.79
CA ASN A 131 7.62 -17.44 5.98
C ASN A 131 6.59 -16.39 6.45
N LYS A 132 5.32 -16.54 6.04
CA LYS A 132 4.23 -15.58 6.25
C LYS A 132 4.43 -14.26 5.51
N LEU A 133 3.40 -13.43 5.46
CA LEU A 133 3.48 -12.07 4.93
C LEU A 133 4.00 -11.12 6.03
N GLN A 134 5.32 -11.06 6.17
CA GLN A 134 6.01 -10.21 7.15
C GLN A 134 6.34 -8.83 6.54
N LEU A 135 5.76 -7.79 7.11
CA LEU A 135 5.90 -6.40 6.68
C LEU A 135 7.02 -5.68 7.43
N GLY A 136 7.26 -4.42 7.06
CA GLY A 136 8.19 -3.55 7.77
C GLY A 136 7.78 -3.24 9.23
N GLY A 137 8.74 -2.71 9.98
CA GLY A 137 8.50 -2.20 11.33
C GLY A 137 7.68 -0.92 11.35
N PHE A 138 7.01 -0.64 12.48
CA PHE A 138 6.22 0.57 12.67
C PHE A 138 6.30 1.05 14.12
N THR A 139 5.87 2.28 14.38
CA THR A 139 5.89 2.86 15.73
C THR A 139 4.48 3.27 16.14
N VAL A 140 4.11 2.88 17.36
CA VAL A 140 2.90 3.33 18.05
C VAL A 140 3.31 4.46 19.00
N GLY A 141 2.91 5.68 18.66
CA GLY A 141 3.20 6.88 19.44
C GLY A 141 2.38 7.01 20.71
N ALA A 142 2.56 8.12 21.42
CA ALA A 142 1.85 8.45 22.65
C ALA A 142 0.39 8.89 22.44
N ASP A 143 -0.04 9.08 21.19
CA ASP A 143 -1.39 9.50 20.84
C ASP A 143 -2.40 8.43 21.24
N SER A 144 -3.52 8.87 21.81
CA SER A 144 -4.53 7.97 22.37
C SER A 144 -5.19 7.07 21.31
N VAL A 145 -5.24 7.52 20.05
CA VAL A 145 -5.84 6.79 18.92
C VAL A 145 -4.96 6.97 17.70
N GLN A 146 -4.56 5.86 17.08
CA GLN A 146 -3.76 5.82 15.86
C GLN A 146 -4.39 4.87 14.84
N ALA A 147 -4.35 5.25 13.57
CA ALA A 147 -4.84 4.44 12.48
C ALA A 147 -3.68 4.11 11.55
N PHE A 148 -3.61 2.85 11.15
CA PHE A 148 -2.64 2.35 10.20
C PHE A 148 -3.37 1.73 9.01
N THR A 149 -2.80 1.89 7.82
CA THR A 149 -3.22 1.19 6.61
C THR A 149 -2.11 0.25 6.18
N ILE A 150 -2.48 -1.01 5.92
CA ILE A 150 -1.67 -1.99 5.24
C ILE A 150 -2.01 -1.87 3.75
N GLU A 151 -1.10 -1.27 3.01
CA GLU A 151 -1.20 -1.04 1.58
C GLU A 151 -0.50 -2.21 0.88
N PHE A 152 -1.16 -2.84 -0.10
CA PHE A 152 -0.67 -4.06 -0.75
C PHE A 152 0.16 -3.86 -2.01
N ASP A 153 0.01 -2.75 -2.73
CA ASP A 153 0.49 -2.53 -4.10
C ASP A 153 0.48 -3.84 -4.89
N LEU A 154 -0.72 -4.34 -5.23
CA LEU A 154 -0.88 -5.65 -5.85
C LEU A 154 -0.08 -5.81 -7.13
N ARG A 155 0.21 -4.72 -7.85
CA ARG A 155 1.09 -4.75 -9.03
C ARG A 155 2.50 -5.18 -8.66
N GLN A 156 3.01 -4.82 -7.48
CA GLN A 156 4.31 -5.26 -6.98
C GLN A 156 4.25 -6.49 -6.07
N SER A 157 3.11 -6.78 -5.42
CA SER A 157 3.00 -7.87 -4.45
C SER A 157 2.36 -9.15 -4.98
N LEU A 158 1.64 -9.12 -6.10
CA LEU A 158 0.95 -10.30 -6.64
C LEU A 158 1.72 -10.89 -7.82
N VAL A 159 2.06 -12.18 -7.76
CA VAL A 159 2.73 -12.89 -8.85
C VAL A 159 2.02 -14.20 -9.19
N GLU A 160 1.72 -14.40 -10.48
CA GLU A 160 1.22 -15.69 -10.96
C GLU A 160 2.38 -16.68 -11.10
N ASN A 161 2.16 -17.93 -10.69
CA ASN A 161 3.18 -18.96 -10.88
C ASN A 161 3.29 -19.39 -12.36
N GLN A 162 4.41 -20.02 -12.73
CA GLN A 162 4.69 -20.43 -14.11
C GLN A 162 3.64 -21.36 -14.75
N ASN A 163 2.83 -22.05 -13.94
CA ASN A 163 1.81 -22.98 -14.43
C ASN A 163 0.41 -22.33 -14.55
N GLY A 164 0.26 -21.05 -14.19
CA GLY A 164 -1.00 -20.31 -14.23
C GLY A 164 -2.09 -20.88 -13.33
N ASN A 165 -1.71 -21.60 -12.27
CA ASN A 165 -2.66 -22.31 -11.41
C ASN A 165 -2.65 -21.82 -9.96
N ARG A 166 -1.82 -20.83 -9.65
CA ARG A 166 -1.75 -20.20 -8.33
C ARG A 166 -1.11 -18.82 -8.41
N TYR A 167 -1.65 -17.89 -7.64
CA TYR A 167 -1.01 -16.61 -7.31
C TYR A 167 -0.27 -16.69 -5.99
N ASN A 168 0.84 -15.97 -5.85
CA ASN A 168 1.55 -15.81 -4.60
C ASN A 168 1.65 -14.33 -4.24
N LEU A 169 1.50 -14.01 -2.96
CA LEU A 169 1.80 -12.69 -2.43
C LEU A 169 3.29 -12.58 -2.10
N LYS A 170 3.85 -11.40 -2.32
CA LYS A 170 5.24 -11.06 -2.04
C LYS A 170 5.30 -9.95 -0.97
N PRO A 171 6.12 -10.08 0.08
CA PRO A 171 6.14 -9.09 1.16
C PRO A 171 6.58 -7.68 0.75
N HIS A 172 7.47 -7.54 -0.24
CA HIS A 172 8.09 -6.25 -0.59
C HIS A 172 7.11 -5.25 -1.24
N GLY A 173 6.01 -5.73 -1.84
CA GLY A 173 4.93 -4.85 -2.31
C GLY A 173 3.99 -4.38 -1.21
N VAL A 174 4.01 -5.00 -0.02
CA VAL A 174 3.04 -4.70 1.05
C VAL A 174 3.68 -3.87 2.17
N LYS A 175 3.06 -2.74 2.52
CA LYS A 175 3.60 -1.73 3.45
C LYS A 175 2.59 -1.40 4.55
N ILE A 176 3.06 -1.27 5.79
CA ILE A 176 2.28 -0.69 6.89
C ILE A 176 2.59 0.81 7.00
N LEU A 177 1.55 1.63 6.99
CA LEU A 177 1.65 3.08 6.92
C LEU A 177 0.81 3.71 8.03
N ASN A 178 1.36 4.71 8.72
CA ASN A 178 0.62 5.47 9.73
C ASN A 178 -0.17 6.59 9.03
N ASN A 179 -1.49 6.61 9.21
CA ASN A 179 -2.37 7.55 8.51
C ASN A 179 -2.08 9.01 8.87
N ALA A 180 -1.43 9.28 10.01
CA ALA A 180 -0.98 10.61 10.41
C ALA A 180 0.33 11.07 9.72
N ALA A 181 1.00 10.19 8.97
CA ALA A 181 2.30 10.45 8.35
C ALA A 181 2.28 10.38 6.82
N VAL A 182 1.09 10.23 6.22
CA VAL A 182 0.88 10.04 4.79
C VAL A 182 -0.06 11.08 4.19
N ALA A 183 -0.09 11.18 2.86
CA ALA A 183 -1.08 11.92 2.08
C ALA A 183 -1.31 11.25 0.72
N ALA A 184 -2.27 11.72 -0.06
CA ALA A 184 -2.50 11.25 -1.42
C ALA A 184 -1.83 12.16 -2.47
N VAL A 185 -1.49 11.58 -3.62
CA VAL A 185 -1.11 12.31 -4.83
C VAL A 185 -2.08 11.90 -5.92
N MET A 186 -2.72 12.87 -6.56
CA MET A 186 -3.71 12.62 -7.62
C MET A 186 -3.62 13.68 -8.70
N GLY A 187 -4.21 13.42 -9.86
CA GLY A 187 -4.27 14.43 -10.91
C GLY A 187 -4.95 13.94 -12.16
N ASN A 188 -5.15 14.88 -13.09
CA ASN A 188 -5.66 14.60 -14.41
C ASN A 188 -4.50 14.38 -15.39
N VAL A 189 -4.72 13.52 -16.37
CA VAL A 189 -3.83 13.32 -17.51
C VAL A 189 -4.57 13.73 -18.77
N ASP A 190 -4.02 14.70 -19.49
CA ASP A 190 -4.58 15.16 -20.76
C ASP A 190 -4.60 14.00 -21.77
N ILE A 191 -5.77 13.75 -22.35
CA ILE A 191 -6.01 12.65 -23.26
C ILE A 191 -5.16 12.72 -24.53
N ASN A 192 -4.68 13.92 -24.91
CA ASN A 192 -3.80 14.08 -26.06
C ASN A 192 -2.47 13.34 -25.86
N LEU A 193 -2.00 13.18 -24.62
CA LEU A 193 -0.78 12.44 -24.30
C LEU A 193 -0.89 10.94 -24.64
N PHE A 194 -2.10 10.39 -24.75
CA PHE A 194 -2.30 8.95 -24.95
C PHE A 194 -2.04 8.52 -26.40
N ALA A 195 -1.93 9.49 -27.32
CA ALA A 195 -1.70 9.29 -28.75
C ALA A 195 -0.37 9.90 -29.24
N GLU A 196 0.43 10.51 -28.36
CA GLU A 196 1.71 11.13 -28.72
C GLU A 196 2.86 10.11 -28.82
N ASN A 197 3.99 10.47 -29.43
CA ASN A 197 5.26 9.71 -29.39
C ASN A 197 5.18 8.17 -29.58
N GLY A 198 4.29 7.70 -30.46
CA GLY A 198 4.19 6.27 -30.79
C GLY A 198 3.28 5.47 -29.86
N CYS A 199 2.56 6.12 -28.95
CA CYS A 199 1.43 5.52 -28.25
C CYS A 199 0.33 5.14 -29.25
N ALA A 200 -0.21 3.92 -29.15
CA ALA A 200 -1.32 3.44 -29.98
C ALA A 200 -2.55 3.06 -29.13
N ASN A 201 -2.66 3.64 -27.93
CA ASN A 201 -3.75 3.37 -27.01
C ASN A 201 -5.00 4.05 -27.55
N THR A 202 -5.99 3.27 -27.98
CA THR A 202 -7.23 3.84 -28.49
C THR A 202 -8.07 4.37 -27.35
N LEU A 203 -8.34 5.67 -27.41
CA LEU A 203 -9.26 6.38 -26.54
C LEU A 203 -10.70 5.96 -26.83
N THR A 204 -11.13 4.84 -26.27
CA THR A 204 -12.55 4.55 -26.23
C THR A 204 -12.99 4.41 -24.78
N PRO A 205 -14.14 4.98 -24.39
CA PRO A 205 -14.72 4.77 -23.05
C PRO A 205 -14.87 3.29 -22.65
N ASP A 206 -14.83 2.39 -23.64
CA ASP A 206 -15.01 0.94 -23.50
C ASP A 206 -13.71 0.14 -23.71
N ALA A 207 -12.57 0.80 -23.94
CA ALA A 207 -11.27 0.12 -23.95
C ALA A 207 -10.61 0.39 -22.61
N ASP A 208 -10.10 -0.68 -21.99
CA ASP A 208 -9.08 -0.53 -20.96
C ASP A 208 -8.04 0.45 -21.52
N ASN A 209 -7.69 1.50 -20.76
CA ASN A 209 -6.60 2.41 -21.09
C ASN A 209 -5.24 1.69 -21.00
N ALA A 210 -5.19 0.41 -21.37
CA ALA A 210 -4.13 -0.57 -21.28
C ALA A 210 -2.86 0.02 -21.87
N GLY A 211 -2.04 0.63 -21.02
CA GLY A 211 -0.86 1.35 -21.45
C GLY A 211 -0.58 2.63 -20.67
N ASN A 212 -1.60 3.40 -20.27
CA ASN A 212 -1.40 4.71 -19.67
C ASN A 212 -1.23 4.60 -18.15
N PHE A 213 -0.06 5.00 -17.65
CA PHE A 213 0.33 4.91 -16.25
C PHE A 213 1.06 6.16 -15.81
N VAL A 214 0.98 6.40 -14.51
CA VAL A 214 1.89 7.30 -13.80
C VAL A 214 2.79 6.44 -12.92
N TYR A 215 4.09 6.72 -12.95
CA TYR A 215 5.09 6.12 -12.07
C TYR A 215 5.54 7.17 -11.07
N LEU A 216 5.73 6.74 -9.83
CA LEU A 216 6.19 7.57 -8.73
C LEU A 216 7.56 7.07 -8.29
N TYR A 217 8.56 7.95 -8.21
CA TYR A 217 9.92 7.65 -7.76
C TYR A 217 10.23 8.45 -6.52
N ALA A 218 10.90 7.84 -5.54
CA ALA A 218 11.37 8.56 -4.37
C ALA A 218 12.55 9.48 -4.74
N GLY A 219 12.49 10.74 -4.31
CA GLY A 219 13.53 11.74 -4.54
C GLY A 219 13.21 12.78 -5.61
N SER A 220 14.14 13.71 -5.76
CA SER A 220 14.10 14.86 -6.67
C SER A 220 15.46 15.00 -7.35
N GLY A 221 15.53 15.66 -8.50
CA GLY A 221 16.74 15.83 -9.29
C GLY A 221 17.22 14.52 -9.92
N LEU A 222 16.29 13.59 -10.16
CA LEU A 222 16.58 12.30 -10.79
C LEU A 222 16.92 12.50 -12.26
N ASP A 223 17.85 11.70 -12.78
CA ASP A 223 18.09 11.64 -14.21
C ASP A 223 16.93 10.90 -14.86
N SER A 224 16.13 11.60 -15.67
CA SER A 224 14.95 11.04 -16.32
C SER A 224 15.29 9.88 -17.26
N THR A 225 16.55 9.74 -17.70
CA THR A 225 16.98 8.62 -18.54
C THR A 225 17.28 7.33 -17.77
N LEU A 226 17.29 7.40 -16.43
CA LEU A 226 17.55 6.29 -15.51
C LEU A 226 16.31 5.85 -14.73
N LEU A 227 15.14 6.44 -15.01
CA LEU A 227 13.87 6.00 -14.44
C LEU A 227 13.48 4.65 -15.06
N ALA A 228 13.41 3.61 -14.24
CA ALA A 228 12.98 2.28 -14.69
C ALA A 228 11.47 2.09 -14.54
N ASP A 229 10.94 1.14 -15.30
CA ASP A 229 9.67 0.47 -15.03
C ASP A 229 9.75 -0.38 -13.74
N LEU A 230 8.65 -1.06 -13.40
CA LEU A 230 8.66 -1.96 -12.24
C LEU A 230 9.63 -3.12 -12.51
N TYR A 231 10.29 -3.57 -11.46
CA TYR A 231 11.00 -4.83 -11.44
C TYR A 231 11.17 -5.26 -9.99
N ASP A 232 11.31 -6.56 -9.78
CA ASP A 232 11.58 -7.11 -8.46
C ASP A 232 13.08 -7.41 -8.35
N PRO A 233 13.84 -6.73 -7.47
CA PRO A 233 15.28 -6.93 -7.37
C PRO A 233 15.68 -8.35 -6.94
N ASP A 234 14.78 -9.12 -6.34
CA ASP A 234 15.04 -10.50 -5.91
C ASP A 234 14.85 -11.51 -7.05
N THR A 235 14.02 -11.20 -8.05
CA THR A 235 13.71 -12.12 -9.17
C THR A 235 14.20 -11.65 -10.53
N ASN A 236 14.43 -10.34 -10.70
CA ASN A 236 14.84 -9.75 -11.96
C ASN A 236 16.11 -10.40 -12.50
N THR A 237 16.07 -10.83 -13.75
CA THR A 237 17.18 -11.46 -14.46
C THR A 237 17.78 -10.58 -15.56
N ALA A 238 17.09 -9.50 -15.93
CA ALA A 238 17.57 -8.52 -16.91
C ALA A 238 18.69 -7.61 -16.35
N ASP A 239 19.61 -7.20 -17.23
CA ASP A 239 20.68 -6.27 -16.89
C ASP A 239 20.12 -4.86 -16.65
N LEU A 240 20.36 -4.30 -15.46
CA LEU A 240 19.98 -2.92 -15.14
C LEU A 240 21.11 -1.95 -15.55
N PRO A 241 20.77 -0.83 -16.22
CA PRO A 241 21.69 0.29 -16.39
C PRO A 241 22.29 0.76 -15.05
N GLU A 242 23.55 1.22 -15.07
CA GLU A 242 24.17 1.77 -13.87
C GLU A 242 23.43 3.04 -13.43
N GLY A 243 23.02 3.09 -12.16
CA GLY A 243 22.28 4.21 -11.59
C GLY A 243 20.78 4.18 -11.82
N THR A 244 20.23 3.06 -12.31
CA THR A 244 18.77 2.86 -12.42
C THR A 244 18.06 3.21 -11.12
N VAL A 245 16.97 3.97 -11.26
CA VAL A 245 16.08 4.34 -10.17
C VAL A 245 14.84 3.48 -10.24
N ALA A 246 14.62 2.66 -9.21
CA ALA A 246 13.40 1.88 -9.07
C ALA A 246 12.20 2.79 -8.73
N PRO A 247 11.02 2.55 -9.34
CA PRO A 247 9.80 3.21 -8.92
C PRO A 247 9.42 2.79 -7.49
N TYR A 248 8.80 3.73 -6.77
CA TYR A 248 8.17 3.48 -5.47
C TYR A 248 6.81 2.80 -5.63
N ALA A 249 6.03 3.25 -6.62
CA ALA A 249 4.71 2.76 -6.98
C ALA A 249 4.37 3.17 -8.43
N SER A 250 3.34 2.54 -8.99
CA SER A 250 2.74 2.92 -10.26
C SER A 250 1.21 2.89 -10.16
N ALA A 251 0.53 3.75 -10.90
CA ALA A 251 -0.93 3.79 -10.95
C ALA A 251 -1.39 3.84 -12.42
N PRO A 252 -2.41 3.05 -12.80
CA PRO A 252 -3.04 3.18 -14.10
C PRO A 252 -3.78 4.52 -14.20
N VAL A 253 -3.88 5.01 -15.43
CA VAL A 253 -4.69 6.18 -15.76
C VAL A 253 -6.08 5.71 -16.16
N THR A 254 -7.07 5.92 -15.30
CA THR A 254 -8.47 5.58 -15.57
C THR A 254 -9.15 6.67 -16.37
N TYR A 255 -9.96 6.30 -17.36
CA TYR A 255 -10.70 7.27 -18.16
C TYR A 255 -11.83 7.86 -17.32
N GLU A 256 -11.96 9.19 -17.35
CA GLU A 256 -13.07 9.90 -16.73
C GLU A 256 -13.88 10.69 -17.75
N ALA A 257 -15.16 10.89 -17.45
CA ALA A 257 -16.05 11.62 -18.33
C ALA A 257 -15.57 13.08 -18.49
N GLY A 258 -15.24 13.48 -19.73
CA GLY A 258 -14.80 14.86 -20.02
C GLY A 258 -13.46 15.00 -20.75
N ASN A 259 -12.98 13.93 -21.41
CA ASN A 259 -11.72 13.90 -22.16
C ASN A 259 -10.45 14.05 -21.30
N ASN A 260 -10.46 13.57 -20.06
CA ASN A 260 -9.26 13.46 -19.22
C ASN A 260 -9.17 12.05 -18.64
N GLY A 261 -7.95 11.58 -18.42
CA GLY A 261 -7.71 10.47 -17.50
C GLY A 261 -7.46 10.96 -16.09
N GLN A 262 -7.58 10.09 -15.10
CA GLN A 262 -7.22 10.34 -13.71
C GLN A 262 -6.28 9.25 -13.19
N TYR A 263 -5.42 9.63 -12.26
CA TYR A 263 -4.57 8.71 -11.52
C TYR A 263 -4.58 9.10 -10.04
N GLU A 264 -4.29 8.12 -9.18
CA GLU A 264 -4.19 8.34 -7.75
C GLU A 264 -3.16 7.39 -7.13
N PHE A 265 -2.38 7.94 -6.20
CA PHE A 265 -1.57 7.21 -5.23
C PHE A 265 -2.05 7.57 -3.83
N GLY A 266 -2.60 6.58 -3.13
CA GLY A 266 -2.95 6.72 -1.71
C GLY A 266 -1.75 6.48 -0.79
N TYR A 267 -1.90 6.90 0.46
CA TYR A 267 -1.02 6.52 1.57
C TYR A 267 0.48 6.77 1.34
N LEU A 268 0.85 7.82 0.61
CA LEU A 268 2.26 8.13 0.37
C LEU A 268 2.92 8.76 1.60
N PRO A 269 4.06 8.22 2.09
CA PRO A 269 4.84 8.85 3.14
C PRO A 269 5.26 10.28 2.79
N THR A 270 5.46 11.10 3.82
CA THR A 270 6.07 12.43 3.65
C THR A 270 7.45 12.31 3.00
N GLY A 271 7.68 13.07 1.93
CA GLY A 271 8.93 13.01 1.17
C GLY A 271 8.89 13.83 -0.11
N ASN A 272 10.04 13.92 -0.79
CA ASN A 272 10.11 14.43 -2.14
C ASN A 272 9.99 13.26 -3.11
N TYR A 273 9.27 13.47 -4.20
CA TYR A 273 9.04 12.46 -5.22
C TYR A 273 9.14 13.07 -6.61
N THR A 274 9.41 12.22 -7.59
CA THR A 274 9.31 12.50 -9.02
C THR A 274 8.17 11.66 -9.58
N VAL A 275 7.18 12.29 -10.20
CA VAL A 275 6.10 11.60 -10.92
C VAL A 275 6.33 11.69 -12.42
N ALA A 276 6.09 10.60 -13.14
CA ALA A 276 6.31 10.52 -14.57
C ALA A 276 5.17 9.77 -15.26
N PHE A 277 4.62 10.34 -16.32
CA PHE A 277 3.61 9.68 -17.14
C PHE A 277 4.28 8.84 -18.24
N THR A 278 3.69 7.67 -18.53
CA THR A 278 4.01 6.88 -19.71
C THR A 278 2.76 6.23 -20.29
N CYS A 279 2.72 6.10 -21.60
CA CYS A 279 1.66 5.39 -22.33
C CYS A 279 1.99 3.92 -22.64
N SER A 280 3.10 3.38 -22.12
CA SER A 280 3.55 2.00 -22.38
C SER A 280 3.58 1.09 -21.16
N GLY A 281 2.97 1.50 -20.04
CA GLY A 281 2.99 0.78 -18.76
C GLY A 281 2.09 -0.47 -18.69
N GLY A 282 1.11 -0.63 -19.58
CA GLY A 282 0.13 -1.74 -19.47
C GLY A 282 0.67 -3.15 -19.72
N ASN A 283 1.89 -3.28 -20.25
CA ASN A 283 2.58 -4.58 -20.40
C ASN A 283 3.89 -4.60 -19.62
N ASP A 284 4.06 -3.73 -18.63
CA ASP A 284 5.22 -3.77 -17.74
C ASP A 284 5.09 -4.94 -16.77
N ASN A 285 6.11 -5.79 -16.75
CA ASN A 285 6.22 -6.93 -15.88
C ASN A 285 6.81 -6.50 -14.52
N PRO A 286 6.06 -6.60 -13.42
CA PRO A 286 6.56 -6.16 -12.11
C PRO A 286 7.74 -6.98 -11.57
N ASP A 287 8.05 -8.14 -12.16
CA ASP A 287 9.16 -9.00 -11.74
C ASP A 287 10.45 -8.80 -12.56
N GLU A 288 10.37 -8.22 -13.75
CA GLU A 288 11.48 -8.16 -14.71
C GLU A 288 11.57 -6.77 -15.35
N PHE A 289 12.79 -6.22 -15.39
CA PHE A 289 13.05 -4.95 -16.06
C PHE A 289 12.86 -5.07 -17.58
N ASP A 290 11.80 -4.45 -18.10
CA ASP A 290 11.46 -4.45 -19.53
C ASP A 290 12.15 -3.31 -20.31
N GLY A 291 12.77 -2.35 -19.62
CA GLY A 291 13.43 -1.21 -20.23
C GLY A 291 12.46 -0.23 -20.89
N ARG A 292 11.26 -0.07 -20.33
CA ARG A 292 10.27 0.89 -20.82
C ARG A 292 10.80 2.32 -20.70
N ILE A 293 10.42 3.16 -21.66
CA ILE A 293 10.77 4.58 -21.64
C ILE A 293 9.80 5.31 -20.71
N ILE A 294 10.34 5.91 -19.66
CA ILE A 294 9.61 6.72 -18.67
C ILE A 294 10.43 7.99 -18.41
N ALA A 295 9.89 9.20 -18.51
CA ALA A 295 8.55 9.54 -19.01
C ALA A 295 8.42 9.35 -20.53
N ASN A 296 7.19 9.11 -21.00
CA ASN A 296 6.85 9.14 -22.41
C ASN A 296 5.47 9.79 -22.62
N PRO A 297 5.39 11.03 -23.15
CA PRO A 297 6.47 11.90 -23.65
C PRO A 297 7.55 12.28 -22.61
N ALA A 298 8.77 12.56 -23.07
CA ALA A 298 9.94 12.78 -22.20
C ALA A 298 9.85 14.01 -21.28
N ASP A 299 8.97 14.96 -21.59
CA ASP A 299 8.72 16.16 -20.79
C ASP A 299 7.64 15.95 -19.71
N GLN A 300 6.94 14.81 -19.71
CA GLN A 300 5.88 14.48 -18.75
C GLN A 300 6.45 13.92 -17.44
N VAL A 301 7.36 14.68 -16.83
CA VAL A 301 8.00 14.38 -15.55
C VAL A 301 7.95 15.60 -14.64
N HIS A 302 7.53 15.43 -13.40
CA HIS A 302 7.36 16.51 -12.43
C HIS A 302 7.91 16.12 -11.06
N GLU A 303 8.46 17.10 -10.34
CA GLU A 303 8.87 16.94 -8.94
C GLU A 303 7.79 17.47 -8.02
N ILE A 304 7.47 16.69 -6.99
CA ILE A 304 6.46 17.03 -5.98
C ILE A 304 7.01 16.80 -4.57
N THR A 305 6.42 17.49 -3.59
CA THR A 305 6.68 17.26 -2.17
C THR A 305 5.38 16.82 -1.50
N VAL A 306 5.39 15.62 -0.94
CA VAL A 306 4.30 15.07 -0.14
C VAL A 306 4.51 15.47 1.31
N THR A 307 3.50 16.09 1.92
CA THR A 307 3.48 16.43 3.35
C THR A 307 2.30 15.75 4.00
N ALA A 308 2.50 15.11 5.16
CA ALA A 308 1.45 14.39 5.87
C ALA A 308 0.15 15.21 6.02
N GLY A 309 -0.97 14.59 5.67
CA GLY A 309 -2.30 15.20 5.70
C GLY A 309 -2.55 16.31 4.68
N GLN A 310 -1.67 16.49 3.68
CA GLN A 310 -1.82 17.46 2.61
C GLN A 310 -1.74 16.76 1.26
N ASP A 311 -2.90 16.45 0.69
CA ASP A 311 -2.97 15.85 -0.64
C ASP A 311 -2.39 16.79 -1.69
N VAL A 312 -1.71 16.20 -2.67
CA VAL A 312 -1.03 16.91 -3.74
C VAL A 312 -1.76 16.66 -5.05
N THR A 313 -2.05 17.73 -5.79
CA THR A 313 -2.54 17.65 -7.15
C THR A 313 -1.41 17.90 -8.14
N GLN A 314 -1.17 16.96 -9.05
CA GLN A 314 -0.20 17.11 -10.15
C GLN A 314 -0.82 16.63 -11.46
N ASP A 315 -1.20 17.57 -12.32
CA ASP A 315 -1.74 17.26 -13.64
C ASP A 315 -0.62 17.05 -14.67
N PHE A 316 -0.88 16.23 -15.69
CA PHE A 316 -0.04 16.06 -16.88
C PHE A 316 -0.76 16.66 -18.08
N THR A 317 -0.12 17.61 -18.76
CA THR A 317 -0.73 18.36 -19.86
C THR A 317 0.07 18.19 -21.13
N ALA A 318 -0.60 17.93 -22.25
CA ALA A 318 0.06 17.92 -23.54
C ALA A 318 0.61 19.31 -23.87
N THR A 319 1.82 19.35 -24.41
CA THR A 319 2.40 20.60 -24.88
C THR A 319 1.60 21.07 -26.09
N ALA A 320 1.09 22.31 -26.06
CA ALA A 320 0.30 22.85 -27.17
C ALA A 320 1.11 22.78 -28.49
N PRO A 321 0.48 22.33 -29.60
CA PRO A 321 1.16 22.19 -30.89
C PRO A 321 1.69 23.52 -31.46
#